data_AF-A0A969P7K7-F1
#
_entry.id   AF-A0A969P7K7-F1
#
_cell.length_a   1.000
_cell.length_b   1.000
_cell.length_c   1.000
_cell.angle_alpha   90.00
_cell.angle_beta   90.00
_cell.angle_gamma   90.00
#
_symmetry.space_group_name_H-M   'P 1'
#
loop_
_entity.id
_entity.type
_entity.pdbx_description
1 polymer ?
#
loop_
_entity_poly.entity_id
_entity_poly.type
_entity_poly.pdbx_seq_one_letter_code
_entity_poly.pdbx_strand_id
1 'polypeptide(L)'
;MAQQTAWDAAVMVQNPPHAVDTWQAAKVKWRQAIRLLEQIPDDVAVSADARGKLAAYQLNYNIINQRLAVEQAAADTLDQAQTLAWQAAVTVQYPPHSLKIWQRASAKWEEAIALLVSIPPTTSVSATARAKLIAYRDNYYAISQRIETEQKTLVALKRFSETATNLSTLQVKAVTGQTADPLGIGYEKYGEWVRSLKQSLAEISDQPAGKLHPAYGELKAAIADYEFALDVWQSYLGFKEANSDWLYGDDFFNQLVPLSRIDSDTLLQRYKVKVHYGAKEAKVPLKFTLWAIWEQAGQRVSTAQQKVSRLN
;
A
#
# COMPACT_ATOMS: atom_id res chain seq x y z
N MET A 1 53.10 20.50 -32.17
CA MET A 1 51.68 20.12 -32.30
C MET A 1 51.29 18.99 -31.35
N ALA A 2 51.86 17.78 -31.46
CA ALA A 2 51.49 16.64 -30.58
C ALA A 2 51.55 16.97 -29.07
N GLN A 3 52.60 17.65 -28.62
CA GLN A 3 52.77 18.03 -27.22
C GLN A 3 51.70 19.00 -26.71
N GLN A 4 51.29 19.96 -27.53
CA GLN A 4 50.23 20.89 -27.18
C GLN A 4 48.88 20.17 -27.10
N THR A 5 48.58 19.29 -28.05
CA THR A 5 47.35 18.48 -28.03
C THR A 5 47.26 17.58 -26.81
N ALA A 6 48.37 16.96 -26.41
CA ALA A 6 48.46 16.16 -25.19
C ALA A 6 48.31 17.01 -23.92
N TRP A 7 48.92 18.20 -23.90
CA TRP A 7 48.78 19.13 -22.78
C TRP A 7 47.34 19.59 -22.61
N ASP A 8 46.66 19.98 -23.69
CA ASP A 8 45.24 20.31 -23.67
C ASP A 8 44.42 19.14 -23.09
N ALA A 9 44.67 17.91 -23.55
CA ALA A 9 43.96 16.73 -23.08
C ALA A 9 44.15 16.50 -21.58
N ALA A 10 45.38 16.72 -21.07
CA ALA A 10 45.69 16.61 -19.65
C ALA A 10 44.96 17.69 -18.84
N VAL A 11 44.97 18.94 -19.32
CA VAL A 11 44.29 20.08 -18.67
C VAL A 11 42.79 19.86 -18.56
N MET A 12 42.16 19.30 -19.60
CA MET A 12 40.71 19.01 -19.60
C MET A 12 40.25 18.11 -18.44
N VAL A 13 41.14 17.27 -17.92
CA VAL A 13 40.80 16.26 -16.91
C VAL A 13 41.48 16.50 -15.56
N GLN A 14 42.10 17.66 -15.37
CA GLN A 14 42.65 18.05 -14.08
C GLN A 14 41.53 18.22 -13.06
N ASN A 15 41.80 17.86 -11.79
CA ASN A 15 40.85 17.98 -10.68
C ASN A 15 39.52 17.23 -10.93
N PRO A 16 39.56 15.91 -11.16
CA PRO A 16 38.35 15.10 -11.31
C PRO A 16 37.48 15.15 -10.02
N PRO A 17 36.18 14.81 -10.10
CA PRO A 17 35.50 14.17 -11.23
C PRO A 17 35.02 15.12 -12.32
N HIS A 18 34.88 14.58 -13.54
CA HIS A 18 34.30 15.26 -14.70
C HIS A 18 33.22 14.40 -15.36
N ALA A 19 32.28 15.04 -16.05
CA ALA A 19 31.25 14.36 -16.83
C ALA A 19 31.85 13.52 -17.96
N VAL A 20 31.09 12.54 -18.44
CA VAL A 20 31.46 11.63 -19.55
C VAL A 20 32.01 12.40 -20.76
N ASP A 21 31.34 13.48 -21.17
CA ASP A 21 31.73 14.26 -22.35
C ASP A 21 33.14 14.85 -22.24
N THR A 22 33.54 15.29 -21.04
CA THR A 22 34.89 15.82 -20.79
C THR A 22 35.95 14.72 -20.95
N TRP A 23 35.71 13.54 -20.40
CA TRP A 23 36.62 12.39 -20.56
C TRP A 23 36.69 11.89 -22.01
N GLN A 24 35.55 11.87 -22.70
CA GLN A 24 35.48 11.49 -24.11
C GLN A 24 36.25 12.49 -24.99
N ALA A 25 36.14 13.78 -24.73
CA ALA A 25 36.89 14.79 -25.46
C ALA A 25 38.41 14.70 -25.18
N ALA A 26 38.81 14.46 -23.93
CA ALA A 26 40.22 14.22 -23.58
C ALA A 26 40.77 12.96 -24.26
N LYS A 27 39.99 11.87 -24.33
CA LYS A 27 40.34 10.64 -25.05
C LYS A 27 40.61 10.92 -26.53
N VAL A 28 39.75 11.70 -27.19
CA VAL A 28 39.93 12.09 -28.59
C VAL A 28 41.23 12.87 -28.79
N LYS A 29 41.52 13.85 -27.92
CA LYS A 29 42.77 14.62 -27.98
C LYS A 29 44.01 13.77 -27.73
N TRP A 30 44.00 12.87 -26.75
CA TRP A 30 45.09 11.91 -26.55
C TRP A 30 45.34 11.04 -27.78
N ARG A 31 44.28 10.53 -28.41
CA ARG A 31 44.39 9.75 -29.66
C ARG A 31 44.94 10.57 -30.83
N GLN A 32 44.62 11.85 -30.90
CA GLN A 32 45.18 12.76 -31.90
C GLN A 32 46.68 13.01 -31.65
N ALA A 33 47.09 13.26 -30.41
CA ALA A 33 48.49 13.44 -30.04
C ALA A 33 49.33 12.18 -30.34
N ILE A 34 48.80 10.99 -30.06
CA ILE A 34 49.40 9.70 -30.40
C ILE A 34 49.61 9.58 -31.92
N ARG A 35 48.57 9.83 -32.72
CA ARG A 35 48.66 9.76 -34.20
C ARG A 35 49.71 10.70 -34.77
N LEU A 36 49.88 11.89 -34.20
CA LEU A 36 50.90 12.84 -34.63
C LEU A 36 52.33 12.34 -34.33
N LEU A 37 52.54 11.56 -33.26
CA LEU A 37 53.84 10.95 -32.95
C LEU A 37 54.11 9.69 -33.79
N GLU A 38 53.07 8.90 -34.09
CA GLU A 38 53.16 7.70 -34.96
C GLU A 38 53.55 8.05 -36.41
N GLN A 39 53.35 9.29 -36.84
CA GLN A 39 53.72 9.78 -38.19
C GLN A 39 55.19 10.21 -38.31
N ILE A 40 55.95 10.23 -37.21
CA ILE A 40 57.36 10.65 -37.23
C ILE A 40 58.23 9.48 -37.75
N PRO A 41 59.03 9.66 -38.81
CA PRO A 41 59.91 8.63 -39.33
C PRO A 41 60.97 8.16 -38.31
N ASP A 42 61.42 6.91 -38.42
CA ASP A 42 62.40 6.35 -37.48
C ASP A 42 63.83 6.87 -37.70
N ASP A 43 64.13 7.43 -38.87
CA ASP A 43 65.45 7.85 -39.32
C ASP A 43 65.77 9.33 -39.04
N VAL A 44 64.83 10.10 -38.49
CA VAL A 44 65.06 11.51 -38.12
C VAL A 44 65.61 11.65 -36.70
N ALA A 45 66.38 12.72 -36.46
CA ALA A 45 67.07 12.96 -35.18
C ALA A 45 66.15 12.98 -33.94
N VAL A 46 64.86 13.28 -34.12
CA VAL A 46 63.86 13.37 -33.03
C VAL A 46 63.14 12.05 -32.76
N SER A 47 63.44 10.97 -33.49
CA SER A 47 62.69 9.71 -33.41
C SER A 47 62.74 9.06 -32.02
N ALA A 48 63.89 9.10 -31.35
CA ALA A 48 64.04 8.56 -29.99
C ALA A 48 63.12 9.28 -28.97
N ASP A 49 63.10 10.61 -29.00
CA ASP A 49 62.24 11.43 -28.13
C ASP A 49 60.75 11.22 -28.46
N ALA A 50 60.42 11.08 -29.75
CA ALA A 50 59.07 10.78 -30.21
C ALA A 50 58.56 9.44 -29.67
N ARG A 51 59.39 8.38 -29.71
CA ARG A 51 59.05 7.07 -29.14
C ARG A 51 58.84 7.13 -27.63
N GLY A 52 59.68 7.87 -26.90
CA GLY A 52 59.53 8.07 -25.46
C GLY A 52 58.19 8.74 -25.10
N LYS A 53 57.84 9.84 -25.80
CA LYS A 53 56.56 10.52 -25.62
C LYS A 53 55.37 9.65 -26.04
N LEU A 54 55.51 8.85 -27.10
CA LEU A 54 54.46 7.96 -27.58
C LEU A 54 54.06 6.95 -26.50
N ALA A 55 55.02 6.30 -25.84
CA ALA A 55 54.76 5.37 -24.76
C ALA A 55 54.00 6.03 -23.59
N ALA A 56 54.42 7.23 -23.18
CA ALA A 56 53.73 7.99 -22.14
C ALA A 56 52.30 8.39 -22.54
N TYR A 57 52.09 8.78 -23.80
CA TYR A 57 50.77 9.20 -24.29
C TYR A 57 49.82 8.00 -24.41
N GLN A 58 50.32 6.84 -24.82
CA GLN A 58 49.56 5.59 -24.84
C GLN A 58 49.12 5.17 -23.42
N LEU A 59 50.00 5.30 -22.42
CA LEU A 59 49.63 5.06 -21.02
C LEU A 59 48.51 6.00 -20.56
N ASN A 60 48.66 7.31 -20.80
CA ASN A 60 47.62 8.29 -20.44
C ASN A 60 46.30 8.01 -21.16
N TYR A 61 46.34 7.70 -22.46
CA TYR A 61 45.15 7.33 -23.22
C TYR A 61 44.42 6.12 -22.60
N ASN A 62 45.17 5.12 -22.13
CA ASN A 62 44.58 3.95 -21.45
C ASN A 62 43.95 4.32 -20.10
N ILE A 63 44.59 5.17 -19.30
CA ILE A 63 44.03 5.69 -18.04
C ILE A 63 42.73 6.45 -18.30
N ILE A 64 42.72 7.34 -19.31
CA ILE A 64 41.51 8.10 -19.70
C ILE A 64 40.41 7.15 -20.16
N ASN A 65 40.72 6.10 -20.93
CA ASN A 65 39.73 5.12 -21.35
C ASN A 65 39.10 4.37 -20.16
N GLN A 66 39.92 3.93 -19.20
CA GLN A 66 39.42 3.27 -18.00
C GLN A 66 38.53 4.20 -17.20
N ARG A 67 38.95 5.46 -17.04
CA ARG A 67 38.18 6.46 -16.30
C ARG A 67 36.85 6.79 -16.98
N LEU A 68 36.86 6.96 -18.30
CA LEU A 68 35.66 7.14 -19.10
C LEU A 68 34.66 5.99 -18.91
N ALA A 69 35.13 4.74 -18.90
CA ALA A 69 34.26 3.59 -18.68
C ALA A 69 33.58 3.61 -17.30
N VAL A 70 34.31 4.02 -16.24
CA VAL A 70 33.74 4.18 -14.89
C VAL A 70 32.69 5.29 -14.85
N GLU A 71 32.95 6.43 -15.48
CA GLU A 71 32.01 7.55 -15.51
C GLU A 71 30.75 7.22 -16.33
N GLN A 72 30.89 6.51 -17.46
CA GLN A 72 29.76 6.05 -18.25
C GLN A 72 28.89 5.07 -17.46
N ALA A 73 29.51 4.06 -16.85
CA ALA A 73 28.78 3.08 -16.04
C ALA A 73 28.03 3.75 -14.87
N ALA A 74 28.63 4.75 -14.23
CA ALA A 74 27.98 5.51 -13.16
C ALA A 74 26.82 6.37 -13.66
N ALA A 75 26.96 7.02 -14.82
CA ALA A 75 25.88 7.79 -15.44
C ALA A 75 24.70 6.89 -15.84
N ASP A 76 24.97 5.74 -16.47
CA ASP A 76 23.95 4.76 -16.86
C ASP A 76 23.25 4.18 -15.62
N THR A 77 24.00 3.89 -14.56
CA THR A 77 23.45 3.41 -13.27
C THR A 77 22.52 4.45 -12.63
N LEU A 78 22.91 5.74 -12.67
CA LEU A 78 22.07 6.82 -12.17
C LEU A 78 20.77 6.94 -12.97
N ASP A 79 20.83 6.83 -14.30
CA ASP A 79 19.66 6.90 -15.16
C ASP A 79 18.68 5.73 -14.93
N GLN A 80 19.21 4.50 -14.80
CA GLN A 80 18.42 3.32 -14.47
C GLN A 80 17.71 3.48 -13.10
N ALA A 81 18.42 3.97 -12.09
CA ALA A 81 17.84 4.24 -10.78
C ALA A 81 16.70 5.28 -10.85
N GLN A 82 16.85 6.31 -11.69
CA GLN A 82 15.81 7.32 -11.91
C GLN A 82 14.59 6.74 -12.63
N THR A 83 14.81 5.89 -13.62
CA THR A 83 13.74 5.20 -14.34
C THR A 83 12.93 4.30 -13.41
N LEU A 84 13.58 3.49 -12.59
CA LEU A 84 12.91 2.60 -11.62
C LEU A 84 12.12 3.39 -10.58
N ALA A 85 12.70 4.46 -10.03
CA ALA A 85 12.01 5.36 -9.11
C ALA A 85 10.78 6.01 -9.72
N TRP A 86 10.87 6.48 -10.96
CA TRP A 86 9.73 7.04 -11.68
C TRP A 86 8.64 5.98 -11.90
N GLN A 87 9.00 4.78 -12.35
CA GLN A 87 8.05 3.68 -12.50
C GLN A 87 7.39 3.30 -11.18
N ALA A 88 8.15 3.28 -10.07
CA ALA A 88 7.62 3.02 -8.74
C ALA A 88 6.59 4.08 -8.34
N ALA A 89 6.91 5.36 -8.52
CA ALA A 89 6.01 6.47 -8.24
C ALA A 89 4.73 6.39 -9.07
N VAL A 90 4.84 6.19 -10.39
CA VAL A 90 3.68 6.08 -11.30
C VAL A 90 2.80 4.87 -10.96
N THR A 91 3.41 3.74 -10.57
CA THR A 91 2.69 2.50 -10.20
C THR A 91 1.67 2.73 -9.08
N VAL A 92 1.91 3.71 -8.20
CA VAL A 92 1.08 3.96 -7.01
C VAL A 92 0.37 5.31 -7.04
N GLN A 93 0.38 6.01 -8.17
CA GLN A 93 -0.43 7.22 -8.33
C GLN A 93 -1.92 6.89 -8.25
N TYR A 94 -2.71 7.83 -7.75
CA TYR A 94 -4.16 7.70 -7.65
C TYR A 94 -4.63 6.44 -6.89
N PRO A 95 -4.25 6.28 -5.60
CA PRO A 95 -4.77 5.18 -4.76
C PRO A 95 -6.31 5.25 -4.68
N PRO A 96 -7.00 4.13 -4.37
CA PRO A 96 -6.50 2.90 -3.74
C PRO A 96 -5.90 1.87 -4.71
N HIS A 97 -4.98 1.04 -4.21
CA HIS A 97 -4.31 -0.05 -4.94
C HIS A 97 -4.26 -1.32 -4.10
N SER A 98 -4.18 -2.50 -4.73
CA SER A 98 -3.96 -3.76 -4.00
C SER A 98 -2.57 -3.83 -3.38
N LEU A 99 -2.45 -4.68 -2.34
CA LEU A 99 -1.17 -5.03 -1.71
C LEU A 99 -0.09 -5.41 -2.75
N LYS A 100 -0.46 -6.14 -3.80
CA LYS A 100 0.46 -6.57 -4.86
C LYS A 100 1.06 -5.39 -5.63
N ILE A 101 0.26 -4.35 -5.89
CA ILE A 101 0.73 -3.13 -6.58
C ILE A 101 1.70 -2.35 -5.69
N TRP A 102 1.38 -2.20 -4.40
CA TRP A 102 2.30 -1.57 -3.43
C TRP A 102 3.62 -2.34 -3.31
N GLN A 103 3.58 -3.67 -3.23
CA GLN A 103 4.78 -4.52 -3.20
C GLN A 103 5.64 -4.36 -4.45
N ARG A 104 5.02 -4.29 -5.64
CA ARG A 104 5.74 -4.03 -6.90
C ARG A 104 6.44 -2.68 -6.92
N ALA A 105 5.82 -1.65 -6.36
CA ALA A 105 6.44 -0.33 -6.24
C ALA A 105 7.58 -0.33 -5.22
N SER A 106 7.39 -1.01 -4.08
CA SER A 106 8.43 -1.18 -3.05
C SER A 106 9.68 -1.85 -3.61
N ALA A 107 9.52 -2.92 -4.40
CA ALA A 107 10.65 -3.62 -5.03
C ALA A 107 11.44 -2.71 -5.99
N LYS A 108 10.75 -1.89 -6.78
CA LYS A 108 11.41 -0.92 -7.67
C LYS A 108 12.14 0.18 -6.90
N TRP A 109 11.58 0.66 -5.80
CA TRP A 109 12.27 1.62 -4.93
C TRP A 109 13.54 1.02 -4.32
N GLU A 110 13.46 -0.23 -3.84
CA GLU A 110 14.62 -0.96 -3.31
C GLU A 110 15.72 -1.14 -4.35
N GLU A 111 15.36 -1.55 -5.56
CA GLU A 111 16.31 -1.70 -6.68
C GLU A 111 16.94 -0.35 -7.08
N ALA A 112 16.14 0.72 -7.18
CA ALA A 112 16.63 2.06 -7.43
C ALA A 112 17.62 2.53 -6.35
N ILE A 113 17.32 2.26 -5.07
CA ILE A 113 18.21 2.56 -3.94
C ILE A 113 19.53 1.79 -4.06
N ALA A 114 19.47 0.49 -4.40
CA ALA A 114 20.66 -0.34 -4.56
C ALA A 114 21.58 0.18 -5.68
N LEU A 115 21.00 0.61 -6.81
CA LEU A 115 21.75 1.25 -7.89
C LEU A 115 22.39 2.58 -7.45
N LEU A 116 21.69 3.44 -6.70
CA LEU A 116 22.29 4.68 -6.20
C LEU A 116 23.44 4.43 -5.22
N VAL A 117 23.35 3.36 -4.42
CA VAL A 117 24.41 2.98 -3.47
C VAL A 117 25.64 2.41 -4.18
N SER A 118 25.48 1.78 -5.35
CA SER A 118 26.62 1.21 -6.10
C SER A 118 27.44 2.25 -6.86
N ILE A 119 26.95 3.48 -7.01
CA ILE A 119 27.66 4.56 -7.72
C ILE A 119 28.94 4.96 -6.94
N PRO A 120 30.13 4.85 -7.56
CA PRO A 120 31.39 5.17 -6.87
C PRO A 120 31.47 6.65 -6.46
N PRO A 121 32.02 6.96 -5.27
CA PRO A 121 32.10 8.32 -4.73
C PRO A 121 33.01 9.25 -5.54
N THR A 122 33.88 8.68 -6.36
CA THR A 122 34.84 9.40 -7.20
C THR A 122 34.27 9.80 -8.55
N THR A 123 33.00 9.55 -8.85
CA THR A 123 32.37 9.86 -10.14
C THR A 123 31.65 11.20 -10.12
N SER A 124 31.47 11.79 -11.30
CA SER A 124 30.83 13.10 -11.46
C SER A 124 29.38 13.14 -10.99
N VAL A 125 28.69 11.99 -11.10
CA VAL A 125 27.28 11.85 -10.73
C VAL A 125 27.05 11.52 -9.24
N SER A 126 28.12 11.32 -8.45
CA SER A 126 27.99 10.87 -7.05
C SER A 126 27.19 11.83 -6.17
N ALA A 127 27.36 13.14 -6.33
CA ALA A 127 26.61 14.13 -5.55
C ALA A 127 25.10 14.03 -5.80
N THR A 128 24.70 13.93 -7.08
CA THR A 128 23.31 13.73 -7.50
C THR A 128 22.74 12.41 -6.97
N ALA A 129 23.53 11.33 -7.04
CA ALA A 129 23.13 10.03 -6.52
C ALA A 129 22.83 10.07 -5.01
N ARG A 130 23.72 10.70 -4.22
CA ARG A 130 23.53 10.87 -2.77
C ARG A 130 22.30 11.72 -2.44
N ALA A 131 22.07 12.80 -3.18
CA ALA A 131 20.88 13.63 -2.97
C ALA A 131 19.58 12.86 -3.23
N LYS A 132 19.52 12.08 -4.32
CA LYS A 132 18.35 11.25 -4.65
C LYS A 132 18.14 10.09 -3.66
N LEU A 133 19.21 9.52 -3.12
CA LEU A 133 19.15 8.41 -2.19
C LEU A 133 18.32 8.74 -0.94
N ILE A 134 18.39 9.98 -0.45
CA ILE A 134 17.58 10.46 0.69
C ILE A 134 16.09 10.37 0.34
N ALA A 135 15.68 11.04 -0.75
CA ALA A 135 14.29 11.04 -1.19
C ALA A 135 13.76 9.63 -1.53
N TYR A 136 14.60 8.75 -2.09
CA TYR A 136 14.18 7.40 -2.46
C TYR A 136 13.96 6.53 -1.22
N ARG A 137 14.79 6.70 -0.17
CA ARG A 137 14.60 6.03 1.11
C ARG A 137 13.33 6.49 1.80
N ASP A 138 13.02 7.79 1.77
CA ASP A 138 11.78 8.33 2.33
C ASP A 138 10.56 7.76 1.61
N ASN A 139 10.59 7.72 0.27
CA ASN A 139 9.53 7.12 -0.53
C ASN A 139 9.39 5.62 -0.27
N TYR A 140 10.50 4.88 -0.20
CA TYR A 140 10.48 3.45 0.14
C TYR A 140 9.84 3.23 1.50
N TYR A 141 10.25 3.99 2.53
CA TYR A 141 9.67 3.90 3.87
C TYR A 141 8.16 4.16 3.87
N ALA A 142 7.71 5.20 3.18
CA ALA A 142 6.28 5.50 3.06
C ALA A 142 5.50 4.35 2.39
N ILE A 143 6.06 3.73 1.35
CA ILE A 143 5.47 2.57 0.68
C ILE A 143 5.47 1.34 1.60
N SER A 144 6.54 1.09 2.36
CA SER A 144 6.59 0.00 3.33
C SER A 144 5.53 0.14 4.43
N GLN A 145 5.35 1.36 4.95
CA GLN A 145 4.26 1.64 5.90
C GLN A 145 2.89 1.36 5.28
N ARG A 146 2.68 1.75 4.02
CA ARG A 146 1.43 1.45 3.31
C ARG A 146 1.20 -0.05 3.12
N ILE A 147 2.23 -0.81 2.78
CA ILE A 147 2.17 -2.28 2.67
C ILE A 147 1.72 -2.90 3.99
N GLU A 148 2.27 -2.44 5.11
CA GLU A 148 1.89 -2.91 6.45
C GLU A 148 0.40 -2.60 6.74
N THR A 149 -0.07 -1.40 6.41
CA THR A 149 -1.50 -1.04 6.53
C THR A 149 -2.39 -1.99 5.73
N GLU A 150 -2.03 -2.25 4.47
CA GLU A 150 -2.83 -3.11 3.57
C GLU A 150 -2.84 -4.56 4.09
N GLN A 151 -1.71 -5.08 4.59
CA GLN A 151 -1.64 -6.42 5.20
C GLN A 151 -2.52 -6.52 6.44
N LYS A 152 -2.41 -5.56 7.37
CA LYS A 152 -3.27 -5.49 8.56
C LYS A 152 -4.74 -5.43 8.17
N THR A 153 -5.08 -4.64 7.16
CA THR A 153 -6.44 -4.51 6.65
C THR A 153 -6.98 -5.82 6.10
N LEU A 154 -6.20 -6.57 5.33
CA LEU A 154 -6.61 -7.87 4.81
C LEU A 154 -6.83 -8.91 5.92
N VAL A 155 -5.97 -8.93 6.95
CA VAL A 155 -6.13 -9.81 8.12
C VAL A 155 -7.38 -9.44 8.90
N ALA A 156 -7.58 -8.16 9.18
CA ALA A 156 -8.76 -7.67 9.89
C ALA A 156 -10.05 -7.94 9.10
N LEU A 157 -10.05 -7.77 7.78
CA LEU A 157 -11.20 -8.08 6.93
C LEU A 157 -11.53 -9.57 6.95
N LYS A 158 -10.52 -10.44 6.96
CA LYS A 158 -10.73 -11.89 7.08
C LYS A 158 -11.40 -12.24 8.41
N ARG A 159 -10.86 -11.75 9.53
CA ARG A 159 -11.44 -11.94 10.88
C ARG A 159 -12.85 -11.37 10.99
N PHE A 160 -13.08 -10.19 10.42
CA PHE A 160 -14.39 -9.55 10.37
C PHE A 160 -15.37 -10.44 9.61
N SER A 161 -14.98 -10.94 8.44
CA SER A 161 -15.82 -11.81 7.59
C SER A 161 -16.15 -13.13 8.28
N GLU A 162 -15.19 -13.74 8.98
CA GLU A 162 -15.39 -14.95 9.78
C GLU A 162 -16.38 -14.71 10.92
N THR A 163 -16.22 -13.60 11.65
CA THR A 163 -17.13 -13.22 12.74
C THR A 163 -18.53 -12.89 12.22
N ALA A 164 -18.64 -12.18 11.10
CA ALA A 164 -19.90 -11.89 10.44
C ALA A 164 -20.61 -13.15 9.93
N THR A 165 -19.86 -14.14 9.43
CA THR A 165 -20.38 -15.45 9.01
C THR A 165 -20.87 -16.27 10.20
N ASN A 166 -20.16 -16.22 11.33
CA ASN A 166 -20.62 -16.84 12.56
C ASN A 166 -21.92 -16.20 13.02
N LEU A 167 -21.98 -14.86 13.03
CA LEU A 167 -23.19 -14.11 13.33
C LEU A 167 -24.33 -14.56 12.41
N SER A 168 -24.14 -14.61 11.09
CA SER A 168 -25.20 -15.01 10.14
C SER A 168 -25.67 -16.46 10.30
N THR A 169 -24.76 -17.39 10.57
CA THR A 169 -25.10 -18.80 10.78
C THR A 169 -26.01 -19.00 11.98
N LEU A 170 -25.81 -18.23 13.06
CA LEU A 170 -26.70 -18.28 14.22
C LEU A 170 -28.10 -17.79 13.90
N GLN A 171 -28.22 -16.78 13.04
CA GLN A 171 -29.50 -16.22 12.63
C GLN A 171 -30.31 -17.27 11.87
N VAL A 172 -29.64 -18.03 11.01
CA VAL A 172 -30.27 -19.16 10.31
C VAL A 172 -30.76 -20.18 11.32
N LYS A 173 -29.91 -20.62 12.25
CA LYS A 173 -30.29 -21.60 13.29
C LYS A 173 -31.44 -21.12 14.16
N ALA A 174 -31.40 -19.85 14.56
CA ALA A 174 -32.46 -19.18 15.30
C ALA A 174 -33.79 -19.31 14.55
N VAL A 175 -33.84 -18.80 13.33
CA VAL A 175 -35.05 -18.70 12.50
C VAL A 175 -35.63 -20.08 12.14
N THR A 176 -34.79 -21.11 12.06
CA THR A 176 -35.16 -22.50 11.73
C THR A 176 -35.46 -23.36 12.96
N GLY A 177 -35.39 -22.82 14.18
CA GLY A 177 -35.69 -23.57 15.41
C GLY A 177 -34.64 -24.63 15.77
N GLN A 178 -33.41 -24.49 15.26
CA GLN A 178 -32.31 -25.46 15.46
C GLN A 178 -31.51 -25.21 16.74
N THR A 179 -32.09 -24.51 17.72
CA THR A 179 -31.36 -24.00 18.88
C THR A 179 -32.31 -23.82 20.07
N ALA A 180 -31.83 -24.17 21.26
CA ALA A 180 -32.56 -23.97 22.52
C ALA A 180 -32.63 -22.48 22.92
N ASP A 181 -31.69 -21.66 22.42
CA ASP A 181 -31.76 -20.21 22.53
C ASP A 181 -32.76 -19.69 21.49
N PRO A 182 -33.78 -18.92 21.90
CA PRO A 182 -34.87 -18.57 20.99
C PRO A 182 -34.46 -17.72 19.77
N LEU A 183 -33.26 -17.15 19.80
CA LEU A 183 -32.64 -16.38 18.72
C LEU A 183 -31.26 -16.91 18.33
N GLY A 184 -30.99 -18.18 18.64
CA GLY A 184 -29.81 -18.91 18.16
C GLY A 184 -28.54 -18.74 18.97
N ILE A 185 -28.48 -17.77 19.86
CA ILE A 185 -27.36 -17.50 20.76
C ILE A 185 -27.81 -16.73 21.99
N GLY A 186 -27.15 -16.98 23.13
CA GLY A 186 -27.23 -16.12 24.31
C GLY A 186 -26.73 -14.69 24.03
N TYR A 187 -27.50 -13.70 24.49
CA TYR A 187 -27.25 -12.27 24.33
C TYR A 187 -25.79 -11.86 24.59
N GLU A 188 -25.18 -12.38 25.66
CA GLU A 188 -23.79 -12.08 26.05
C GLU A 188 -22.80 -12.42 24.93
N LYS A 189 -22.96 -13.59 24.32
CA LYS A 189 -22.08 -14.10 23.27
C LYS A 189 -22.30 -13.37 21.94
N TYR A 190 -23.52 -12.90 21.65
CA TYR A 190 -23.74 -11.97 20.53
C TYR A 190 -22.99 -10.65 20.74
N GLY A 191 -23.09 -10.08 21.95
CA GLY A 191 -22.34 -8.88 22.32
C GLY A 191 -20.82 -9.05 22.27
N GLU A 192 -20.29 -10.24 22.61
CA GLU A 192 -18.87 -10.59 22.43
C GLU A 192 -18.43 -10.51 20.97
N TRP A 193 -19.25 -11.02 20.05
CA TRP A 193 -18.93 -11.00 18.63
C TRP A 193 -19.00 -9.61 18.03
N VAL A 194 -19.97 -8.79 18.44
CA VAL A 194 -20.01 -7.37 18.05
C VAL A 194 -18.75 -6.64 18.56
N ARG A 195 -18.31 -6.92 19.79
CA ARG A 195 -17.03 -6.41 20.31
C ARG A 195 -15.82 -6.87 19.49
N SER A 196 -15.80 -8.13 19.07
CA SER A 196 -14.74 -8.69 18.19
C SER A 196 -14.71 -7.99 16.81
N LEU A 197 -15.87 -7.69 16.23
CA LEU A 197 -15.97 -6.91 15.00
C LEU A 197 -15.39 -5.50 15.18
N LYS A 198 -15.74 -4.82 16.28
CA LYS A 198 -15.20 -3.49 16.62
C LYS A 198 -13.69 -3.51 16.80
N GLN A 199 -13.16 -4.55 17.46
CA GLN A 199 -11.72 -4.73 17.62
C GLN A 199 -11.04 -4.90 16.25
N SER A 200 -11.63 -5.70 15.36
CA SER A 200 -11.12 -5.88 13.99
C SER A 200 -11.12 -4.55 13.21
N LEU A 201 -12.17 -3.73 13.34
CA LEU A 201 -12.20 -2.39 12.72
C LEU A 201 -11.18 -1.43 13.33
N ALA A 202 -10.94 -1.51 14.65
CA ALA A 202 -9.97 -0.68 15.34
C ALA A 202 -8.55 -0.91 14.81
N GLU A 203 -8.17 -2.17 14.56
CA GLU A 203 -6.90 -2.56 13.93
C GLU A 203 -6.69 -1.91 12.55
N ILE A 204 -7.76 -1.68 11.78
CA ILE A 204 -7.71 -0.97 10.49
C ILE A 204 -7.54 0.54 10.70
N SER A 205 -8.24 1.12 11.67
CA SER A 205 -8.28 2.57 11.88
C SER A 205 -7.09 3.15 12.63
N ASP A 206 -6.20 2.31 13.15
CA ASP A 206 -5.00 2.70 13.90
C ASP A 206 -4.04 3.57 13.07
N GLN A 207 -4.09 3.43 11.74
CA GLN A 207 -3.31 4.24 10.80
C GLN A 207 -4.22 5.12 9.92
N PRO A 208 -3.85 6.38 9.62
CA PRO A 208 -4.65 7.27 8.76
C PRO A 208 -5.01 6.65 7.41
N ALA A 209 -4.08 5.91 6.79
CA ALA A 209 -4.29 5.23 5.52
C ALA A 209 -5.38 4.16 5.58
N GLY A 210 -5.56 3.50 6.73
CA GLY A 210 -6.60 2.48 6.91
C GLY A 210 -8.01 3.06 6.95
N LYS A 211 -8.20 4.28 7.49
CA LYS A 211 -9.49 4.99 7.43
C LYS A 211 -9.90 5.38 6.01
N LEU A 212 -8.92 5.55 5.12
CA LEU A 212 -9.12 5.85 3.69
C LEU A 212 -9.31 4.59 2.85
N HIS A 213 -9.18 3.39 3.44
CA HIS A 213 -9.34 2.15 2.70
C HIS A 213 -10.80 1.96 2.24
N PRO A 214 -11.05 1.52 0.99
CA PRO A 214 -12.41 1.46 0.41
C PRO A 214 -13.42 0.60 1.20
N ALA A 215 -12.94 -0.42 1.90
CA ALA A 215 -13.77 -1.29 2.74
C ALA A 215 -14.17 -0.65 4.08
N TYR A 216 -13.41 0.35 4.59
CA TYR A 216 -13.54 0.86 5.96
C TYR A 216 -14.96 1.37 6.26
N GLY A 217 -15.52 2.18 5.36
CA GLY A 217 -16.88 2.73 5.52
C GLY A 217 -17.96 1.66 5.59
N GLU A 218 -17.85 0.60 4.78
CA GLU A 218 -18.83 -0.50 4.79
C GLU A 218 -18.73 -1.34 6.06
N LEU A 219 -17.52 -1.65 6.52
CA LEU A 219 -17.31 -2.40 7.76
C LEU A 219 -17.81 -1.61 8.98
N LYS A 220 -17.55 -0.30 9.02
CA LYS A 220 -18.07 0.59 10.06
C LYS A 220 -19.60 0.60 10.07
N ALA A 221 -20.22 0.68 8.91
CA ALA A 221 -21.68 0.67 8.80
C ALA A 221 -22.27 -0.71 9.15
N ALA A 222 -21.59 -1.81 8.82
CA ALA A 222 -22.00 -3.16 9.22
C ALA A 222 -21.96 -3.34 10.75
N ILE A 223 -20.92 -2.81 11.42
CA ILE A 223 -20.87 -2.77 12.89
C ILE A 223 -22.06 -2.01 13.46
N ALA A 224 -22.38 -0.83 12.92
CA ALA A 224 -23.53 -0.05 13.37
C ALA A 224 -24.85 -0.83 13.23
N ASP A 225 -25.00 -1.62 12.17
CA ASP A 225 -26.16 -2.51 12.01
C ASP A 225 -26.17 -3.62 13.08
N TYR A 226 -25.03 -4.26 13.37
CA TYR A 226 -24.94 -5.27 14.44
C TYR A 226 -25.14 -4.70 15.85
N GLU A 227 -24.67 -3.48 16.13
CA GLU A 227 -24.94 -2.76 17.36
C GLU A 227 -26.43 -2.44 17.49
N PHE A 228 -27.06 -1.99 16.40
CA PHE A 228 -28.50 -1.71 16.42
C PHE A 228 -29.35 -2.97 16.69
N ALA A 229 -28.94 -4.12 16.15
CA ALA A 229 -29.57 -5.41 16.49
C ALA A 229 -29.43 -5.75 17.99
N LEU A 230 -28.29 -5.43 18.61
CA LEU A 230 -28.08 -5.60 20.05
C LEU A 230 -29.04 -4.71 20.85
N ASP A 231 -29.22 -3.45 20.45
CA ASP A 231 -30.12 -2.49 21.13
C ASP A 231 -31.60 -2.92 21.04
N VAL A 232 -32.05 -3.36 19.85
CA VAL A 232 -33.39 -3.92 19.65
C VAL A 232 -33.63 -5.10 20.59
N TRP A 233 -32.63 -5.96 20.74
CA TRP A 233 -32.71 -7.12 21.61
C TRP A 233 -32.78 -6.73 23.09
N GLN A 234 -31.90 -5.83 23.55
CA GLN A 234 -31.92 -5.36 24.94
C GLN A 234 -33.27 -4.74 25.29
N SER A 235 -33.84 -3.97 24.36
CA SER A 235 -35.16 -3.34 24.50
C SER A 235 -36.26 -4.39 24.67
N TYR A 236 -36.19 -5.50 23.92
CA TYR A 236 -37.09 -6.63 24.10
C TYR A 236 -36.93 -7.31 25.46
N LEU A 237 -35.69 -7.61 25.88
CA LEU A 237 -35.45 -8.29 27.16
C LEU A 237 -35.95 -7.46 28.35
N GLY A 238 -35.65 -6.15 28.38
CA GLY A 238 -36.14 -5.26 29.42
C GLY A 238 -37.66 -5.13 29.40
N PHE A 239 -38.28 -5.10 28.22
CA PHE A 239 -39.74 -5.12 28.11
C PHE A 239 -40.35 -6.43 28.62
N LYS A 240 -39.77 -7.58 28.28
CA LYS A 240 -40.20 -8.91 28.73
C LYS A 240 -40.11 -9.04 30.25
N GLU A 241 -39.00 -8.62 30.85
CA GLU A 241 -38.81 -8.65 32.31
C GLU A 241 -39.85 -7.78 33.04
N ALA A 242 -40.18 -6.61 32.49
CA ALA A 242 -41.20 -5.73 33.03
C ALA A 242 -42.65 -6.20 32.79
N ASN A 243 -42.88 -7.21 31.95
CA ASN A 243 -44.22 -7.65 31.52
C ASN A 243 -44.30 -9.18 31.39
N SER A 244 -44.34 -9.88 32.53
CA SER A 244 -44.43 -11.36 32.60
C SER A 244 -45.67 -11.96 31.96
N ASP A 245 -46.78 -11.20 31.91
CA ASP A 245 -48.10 -11.71 31.52
C ASP A 245 -48.30 -11.79 29.99
N TRP A 246 -47.34 -11.31 29.20
CA TRP A 246 -47.42 -11.22 27.74
C TRP A 246 -46.81 -12.40 26.98
N LEU A 247 -46.24 -13.38 27.68
CA LEU A 247 -45.70 -14.60 27.09
C LEU A 247 -46.84 -15.59 26.79
N TYR A 248 -47.66 -15.27 25.79
CA TYR A 248 -48.63 -16.24 25.25
C TYR A 248 -47.89 -17.30 24.43
N GLY A 249 -47.62 -18.43 25.08
CA GLY A 249 -47.07 -19.64 24.46
C GLY A 249 -45.56 -19.60 24.22
N ASP A 250 -44.97 -20.78 24.13
CA ASP A 250 -43.55 -21.01 23.85
C ASP A 250 -43.10 -20.55 22.44
N ASP A 251 -43.99 -19.89 21.68
CA ASP A 251 -43.71 -19.39 20.33
C ASP A 251 -43.03 -18.01 20.37
N PHE A 252 -41.77 -18.08 20.77
CA PHE A 252 -40.85 -16.96 20.72
C PHE A 252 -40.78 -16.28 19.33
N PHE A 253 -41.10 -16.98 18.24
CA PHE A 253 -40.94 -16.47 16.88
C PHE A 253 -41.91 -15.35 16.50
N ASN A 254 -43.00 -15.19 17.26
CA ASN A 254 -44.04 -14.20 17.02
C ASN A 254 -44.05 -13.05 18.05
N GLN A 255 -42.98 -12.91 18.84
CA GLN A 255 -42.87 -11.86 19.85
C GLN A 255 -42.80 -10.46 19.22
N LEU A 256 -43.56 -9.53 19.79
CA LEU A 256 -43.69 -8.15 19.32
C LEU A 256 -42.99 -7.19 20.27
N VAL A 257 -42.10 -6.35 19.75
CA VAL A 257 -41.44 -5.29 20.52
C VAL A 257 -42.16 -3.97 20.27
N PRO A 258 -42.53 -3.21 21.31
CA PRO A 258 -43.04 -1.86 21.14
C PRO A 258 -42.07 -0.94 20.41
N LEU A 259 -42.57 -0.19 19.43
CA LEU A 259 -41.76 0.77 18.69
C LEU A 259 -41.19 1.88 19.58
N SER A 260 -41.90 2.27 20.65
CA SER A 260 -41.44 3.29 21.61
C SER A 260 -40.16 2.90 22.36
N ARG A 261 -39.80 1.61 22.35
CA ARG A 261 -38.63 1.07 23.05
C ARG A 261 -37.40 0.99 22.17
N ILE A 262 -37.54 1.21 20.87
CA ILE A 262 -36.47 1.15 19.88
C ILE A 262 -36.35 2.54 19.25
N ASP A 263 -35.18 2.90 18.74
CA ASP A 263 -35.08 4.05 17.82
C ASP A 263 -35.88 3.74 16.54
N SER A 264 -37.16 4.13 16.55
CA SER A 264 -38.12 3.86 15.48
C SER A 264 -37.78 4.61 14.19
N ASP A 265 -37.14 5.77 14.29
CA ASP A 265 -36.76 6.56 13.11
C ASP A 265 -35.66 5.83 12.34
N THR A 266 -34.59 5.44 13.03
CA THR A 266 -33.53 4.60 12.44
C THR A 266 -34.11 3.30 11.91
N LEU A 267 -34.98 2.65 12.70
CA LEU A 267 -35.57 1.38 12.34
C LEU A 267 -36.31 1.47 11.00
N LEU A 268 -37.27 2.39 10.89
CA LEU A 268 -38.18 2.49 9.73
C LEU A 268 -37.52 3.10 8.50
N GLN A 269 -36.56 4.01 8.69
CA GLN A 269 -35.84 4.63 7.57
C GLN A 269 -34.82 3.67 6.95
N ARG A 270 -34.12 2.88 7.77
CA ARG A 270 -32.99 2.07 7.33
C ARG A 270 -33.37 0.62 7.05
N TYR A 271 -34.31 0.06 7.81
CA TYR A 271 -34.68 -1.34 7.73
C TYR A 271 -36.16 -1.44 7.39
N LYS A 272 -36.51 -2.07 6.26
CA LYS A 272 -37.88 -2.13 5.73
C LYS A 272 -38.75 -3.12 6.51
N VAL A 273 -38.92 -2.87 7.81
CA VAL A 273 -39.64 -3.74 8.73
C VAL A 273 -41.13 -3.47 8.71
N LYS A 274 -41.93 -4.53 8.86
CA LYS A 274 -43.39 -4.42 8.94
C LYS A 274 -43.81 -3.98 10.35
N VAL A 275 -44.60 -2.92 10.43
CA VAL A 275 -45.19 -2.42 11.68
C VAL A 275 -46.59 -3.00 11.88
N HIS A 276 -46.88 -3.43 13.10
CA HIS A 276 -48.19 -3.85 13.57
C HIS A 276 -48.80 -2.73 14.42
N TYR A 277 -49.88 -2.12 13.94
CA TYR A 277 -50.58 -1.06 14.64
C TYR A 277 -51.63 -1.67 15.57
N GLY A 278 -51.37 -1.67 16.88
CA GLY A 278 -52.32 -2.08 17.90
C GLY A 278 -53.09 -0.89 18.48
N ALA A 279 -54.18 -1.17 19.20
CA ALA A 279 -55.05 -0.13 19.78
C ALA A 279 -54.37 0.77 20.84
N LYS A 280 -53.29 0.29 21.47
CA LYS A 280 -52.54 1.03 22.51
C LYS A 280 -51.16 1.49 22.05
N GLU A 281 -50.53 0.76 21.15
CA GLU A 281 -49.15 1.02 20.72
C GLU A 281 -48.80 0.26 19.43
N ALA A 282 -47.93 0.85 18.62
CA ALA A 282 -47.38 0.21 17.43
C ALA A 282 -46.17 -0.68 17.79
N LYS A 283 -46.06 -1.84 17.14
CA LYS A 283 -45.07 -2.87 17.47
C LYS A 283 -44.42 -3.44 16.22
N VAL A 284 -43.25 -4.04 16.37
CA VAL A 284 -42.55 -4.76 15.30
C VAL A 284 -42.25 -6.21 15.72
N PRO A 285 -42.28 -7.18 14.80
CA PRO A 285 -41.89 -8.54 15.12
C PRO A 285 -40.39 -8.60 15.35
N LEU A 286 -39.97 -9.14 16.50
CA LEU A 286 -38.56 -9.21 16.87
C LEU A 286 -37.73 -9.97 15.82
N LYS A 287 -38.24 -11.13 15.38
CA LYS A 287 -37.60 -11.99 14.38
C LYS A 287 -37.34 -11.26 13.06
N PHE A 288 -38.39 -10.70 12.45
CA PHE A 288 -38.28 -10.04 11.14
C PHE A 288 -37.47 -8.75 11.22
N THR A 289 -37.51 -8.07 12.37
CA THR A 289 -36.68 -6.89 12.62
C THR A 289 -35.21 -7.24 12.64
N LEU A 290 -34.81 -8.20 13.48
CA LEU A 290 -33.41 -8.64 13.55
C LEU A 290 -32.93 -9.20 12.21
N TRP A 291 -33.75 -9.98 11.51
CA TRP A 291 -33.43 -10.49 10.18
C TRP A 291 -33.11 -9.36 9.19
N ALA A 292 -33.93 -8.31 9.13
CA ALA A 292 -33.71 -7.19 8.22
C ALA A 292 -32.42 -6.43 8.54
N ILE A 293 -32.13 -6.24 9.83
CA ILE A 293 -30.88 -5.58 10.28
C ILE A 293 -29.67 -6.42 9.90
N TRP A 294 -29.75 -7.73 10.13
CA TRP A 294 -28.67 -8.66 9.83
C TRP A 294 -28.42 -8.86 8.34
N GLU A 295 -29.46 -8.90 7.52
CA GLU A 295 -29.35 -8.93 6.07
C GLU A 295 -28.60 -7.69 5.57
N GLN A 296 -28.97 -6.51 6.06
CA GLN A 296 -28.29 -5.25 5.75
C GLN A 296 -26.81 -5.29 6.16
N ALA A 297 -26.51 -5.77 7.37
CA ALA A 297 -25.13 -5.92 7.84
C ALA A 297 -24.33 -6.85 6.92
N GLY A 298 -24.89 -8.02 6.55
CA GLY A 298 -24.28 -8.99 5.66
C GLY A 298 -24.01 -8.43 4.25
N GLN A 299 -24.93 -7.64 3.70
CA GLN A 299 -24.76 -6.95 2.41
C GLN A 299 -23.58 -5.97 2.45
N ARG A 300 -23.39 -5.25 3.57
CA ARG A 300 -22.24 -4.36 3.75
C ARG A 300 -20.93 -5.11 3.85
N VAL A 301 -20.90 -6.24 4.56
CA VAL A 301 -19.71 -7.11 4.59
C VAL A 301 -19.35 -7.62 3.19
N SER A 302 -20.33 -8.11 2.44
CA SER A 302 -20.15 -8.54 1.06
C SER A 302 -19.65 -7.40 0.17
N THR A 303 -20.22 -6.20 0.31
CA THR A 303 -19.78 -5.00 -0.42
C THR A 303 -18.34 -4.63 -0.06
N ALA A 304 -17.96 -4.71 1.22
CA ALA A 304 -16.60 -4.47 1.68
C ALA A 304 -15.61 -5.45 1.01
N GLN A 305 -15.95 -6.75 0.97
CA GLN A 305 -15.15 -7.78 0.31
C GLN A 305 -15.03 -7.52 -1.20
N GLN A 306 -16.13 -7.16 -1.87
CA GLN A 306 -16.11 -6.82 -3.29
C GLN A 306 -15.21 -5.61 -3.58
N LYS A 307 -15.25 -4.57 -2.74
CA LYS A 307 -14.36 -3.41 -2.88
C LYS A 307 -12.89 -3.80 -2.77
N VAL A 308 -12.54 -4.74 -1.89
CA VAL A 308 -11.17 -5.26 -1.75
C VAL A 308 -10.77 -6.08 -2.98
N SER A 309 -11.63 -6.99 -3.44
CA SER A 309 -11.36 -7.83 -4.61
C SER A 309 -11.14 -7.03 -5.90
N ARG A 310 -11.80 -5.87 -6.03
CA ARG A 310 -11.64 -4.96 -7.19
C ARG A 310 -10.30 -4.21 -7.21
N LEU A 311 -9.50 -4.28 -6.14
CA LEU A 311 -8.16 -3.67 -6.10
C LEU A 311 -7.09 -4.56 -6.78
N ASN A 312 -7.39 -5.85 -7.00
CA ASN A 312 -6.45 -6.86 -7.47
C ASN A 312 -6.34 -6.93 -9.00
#